data_AF-A0A847DLM6-F1
#
_entry.id   AF-A0A847DLM6-F1
#
_cell.length_a   1.000
_cell.length_b   1.000
_cell.length_c   1.000
_cell.angle_alpha   90.00
_cell.angle_beta   90.00
_cell.angle_gamma   90.00
#
_symmetry.space_group_name_H-M   'P 1'
#
loop_
_entity.id
_entity.type
_entity.pdbx_description
1 polymer ?
#
loop_
_entity_poly.entity_id
_entity_poly.type
_entity_poly.pdbx_seq_one_letter_code
_entity_poly.pdbx_strand_id
1 'polypeptide(L)'
;LLDLVYEGEKNLLTVRIAPNLLQDRLINLEVEQVDSIPLFGLKETPLNGRSYIAKRVFDFFASTVLLLLCAVPMAIIALLICFNSRGGAIYSQKRVSLDGREFDIYKFRTMRINDDLTPTRPNDSRITGIGRFLRATSIDELPQLWNVFIGDMSLVGPRPERPHLVNELRDRVPRYMSRLRVPAGMTGLAQINGLRQGTSLERRVSYDLYYIENWSFWLDIKILLLTVVSFRRNAY
;
A
#
# COMPACT_ATOMS: atom_id res chain seq x y z
N LEU A 1 16.80 27.04 22.18
CA LEU A 1 17.28 27.56 20.87
C LEU A 1 16.99 29.06 20.78
N LEU A 2 15.73 29.47 20.90
CA LEU A 2 15.32 30.89 20.87
C LEU A 2 16.04 31.75 21.92
N ASP A 3 16.17 31.26 23.15
CA ASP A 3 16.88 31.98 24.22
C ASP A 3 18.35 32.27 23.87
N LEU A 4 18.98 31.36 23.12
CA LEU A 4 20.38 31.46 22.70
C LEU A 4 20.56 32.45 21.54
N VAL A 5 19.53 32.58 20.68
CA VAL A 5 19.46 33.60 19.64
C VAL A 5 19.26 34.99 20.27
N TYR A 6 18.33 35.11 21.23
CA TYR A 6 18.08 36.36 21.94
C TYR A 6 19.30 36.85 22.71
N GLU A 7 20.04 35.95 23.37
CA GLU A 7 21.24 36.34 24.10
C GLU A 7 22.38 36.76 23.16
N GLY A 8 22.49 36.13 21.98
CA GLY A 8 23.41 36.57 20.94
C GLY A 8 23.09 37.95 20.40
N GLU A 9 21.80 38.25 20.16
CA GLU A 9 21.33 39.57 19.73
C GLU A 9 21.69 40.66 20.75
N LYS A 10 21.42 40.43 22.04
CA LYS A 10 21.77 41.38 23.13
C LYS A 10 23.26 41.71 23.18
N ASN A 11 24.11 40.77 22.80
CA ASN A 11 25.56 40.92 22.80
C ASN A 11 26.13 41.33 21.43
N LEU A 12 25.28 41.77 20.49
CA LEU A 12 25.66 42.17 19.13
C LEU A 12 26.40 41.07 18.34
N LEU A 13 26.10 39.81 18.65
CA LEU A 13 26.68 38.64 17.98
C LEU A 13 25.81 38.22 16.80
N THR A 14 26.45 37.92 15.67
CA THR A 14 25.76 37.29 14.54
C THR A 14 25.54 35.80 14.83
N VAL A 15 24.31 35.42 15.15
CA VAL A 15 23.93 34.02 15.38
C VAL A 15 23.44 33.40 14.07
N ARG A 16 24.03 32.27 13.67
CA ARG A 16 23.59 31.46 12.51
C ARG A 16 23.19 30.07 12.99
N ILE A 17 22.00 29.61 12.62
CA ILE A 17 21.50 28.28 12.95
C ILE A 17 21.66 27.39 11.72
N ALA A 18 22.44 26.32 11.86
CA ALA A 18 22.50 25.23 10.88
C ALA A 18 21.65 24.06 11.41
N PRO A 19 20.42 23.87 10.92
CA PRO A 19 19.64 22.70 11.30
C PRO A 19 20.34 21.44 10.76
N ASN A 20 20.48 20.42 11.60
CA ASN A 20 21.14 19.17 11.22
C ASN A 20 20.18 18.26 10.45
N LEU A 21 19.83 18.67 9.23
CA LEU A 21 18.76 18.08 8.41
C LEU A 21 19.12 16.71 7.81
N LEU A 22 20.41 16.39 7.73
CA LEU A 22 20.91 15.16 7.13
C LEU A 22 20.83 13.96 8.08
N GLN A 23 20.92 14.18 9.38
CA GLN A 23 20.96 13.10 10.37
C GLN A 23 19.55 12.53 10.66
N ASP A 24 18.51 13.36 10.60
CA ASP A 24 17.14 12.95 10.89
C ASP A 24 16.42 12.28 9.69
N ARG A 25 17.06 12.17 8.52
CA ARG A 25 16.42 11.74 7.26
C ARG A 25 15.04 12.37 7.08
N LEU A 26 14.89 13.65 7.43
CA LEU A 26 13.71 14.45 7.13
C LEU A 26 13.73 14.72 5.62
N ILE A 27 13.38 13.68 4.88
CA ILE A 27 13.39 13.68 3.43
C ILE A 27 12.25 14.61 3.00
N ASN A 28 12.68 15.67 2.33
CA ASN A 28 11.85 16.68 1.70
C ASN A 28 11.23 17.70 2.66
N LEU A 29 12.05 18.53 3.29
CA LEU A 29 11.58 19.78 3.88
C LEU A 29 11.27 20.78 2.75
N GLU A 30 10.04 21.26 2.71
CA GLU A 30 9.65 22.39 1.85
C GLU A 30 9.67 23.64 2.72
N VAL A 31 10.45 24.64 2.29
CA VAL A 31 10.44 25.95 2.93
C VAL A 31 9.47 26.78 2.12
N GLU A 32 8.25 26.89 2.61
CA GLU A 32 7.25 27.77 2.03
C GLU A 32 7.30 29.10 2.77
N GLN A 33 7.27 30.21 2.05
CA GLN A 33 7.24 31.53 2.65
C GLN A 33 5.81 32.07 2.53
N VAL A 34 5.11 32.14 3.67
CA VAL A 34 3.83 32.82 3.76
C VAL A 34 4.10 34.18 4.39
N ASP A 35 3.94 35.22 3.57
CA ASP A 35 4.35 36.60 3.86
C ASP A 35 5.83 36.72 4.29
N SER A 36 6.08 36.88 5.59
CA SER A 36 7.42 37.03 6.17
C SER A 36 7.80 35.88 7.10
N ILE A 37 6.97 34.84 7.18
CA ILE A 37 7.16 33.71 8.09
C ILE A 37 7.62 32.50 7.26
N PRO A 38 8.85 32.00 7.46
CA PRO A 38 9.28 30.75 6.83
C PRO A 38 8.55 29.57 7.51
N LEU A 39 7.72 28.87 6.74
CA LEU A 39 7.08 27.63 7.14
C LEU A 39 7.94 26.45 6.69
N PHE A 40 8.27 25.60 7.64
CA PHE A 40 8.98 24.36 7.42
C PHE A 40 7.95 23.22 7.31
N GLY A 41 7.58 22.87 6.09
CA GLY A 41 6.63 21.80 5.78
C GLY A 41 7.34 20.49 5.43
N LEU A 42 6.62 19.39 5.52
CA LEU A 42 7.02 18.13 4.87
C LEU A 42 6.45 18.15 3.45
N LYS A 43 7.32 18.09 2.43
CA LYS A 43 6.95 18.12 1.01
C LYS A 43 5.79 17.20 0.73
N GLU A 44 4.84 17.73 -0.02
CA GLU A 44 3.69 16.98 -0.49
C GLU A 44 4.13 15.85 -1.43
N THR A 45 3.43 14.73 -1.38
CA THR A 45 3.68 13.64 -2.33
C THR A 45 3.26 14.08 -3.73
N PRO A 46 3.96 13.69 -4.83
CA PRO A 46 3.56 14.01 -6.20
C PRO A 46 2.13 13.58 -6.56
N LEU A 47 1.58 12.63 -5.81
CA LEU A 47 0.18 12.21 -5.85
C LEU A 47 -0.71 13.12 -4.98
N ASN A 48 -0.76 14.41 -5.30
CA ASN A 48 -1.64 15.39 -4.67
C ASN A 48 -2.60 16.03 -5.70
N GLY A 49 -3.66 16.69 -5.23
CA GLY A 49 -4.58 17.49 -6.05
C GLY A 49 -5.02 16.82 -7.36
N ARG A 50 -4.61 17.39 -8.50
CA ARG A 50 -4.98 16.93 -9.85
C ARG A 50 -4.44 15.55 -10.20
N SER A 51 -3.22 15.23 -9.76
CA SER A 51 -2.58 13.92 -9.98
C SER A 51 -3.36 12.80 -9.30
N TYR A 52 -3.83 13.05 -8.07
CA TYR A 52 -4.67 12.12 -7.34
C TYR A 52 -6.01 11.88 -8.06
N ILE A 53 -6.67 12.94 -8.53
CA ILE A 53 -7.93 12.82 -9.28
C ILE A 53 -7.73 12.01 -10.56
N ALA A 54 -6.68 12.32 -11.34
CA ALA A 54 -6.36 11.59 -12.56
C ALA A 54 -6.13 10.09 -12.30
N LYS A 55 -5.36 9.76 -11.25
CA LYS A 55 -5.16 8.38 -10.80
C LYS A 55 -6.47 7.71 -10.42
N ARG A 56 -7.31 8.39 -9.63
CA ARG A 56 -8.60 7.85 -9.17
C ARG A 56 -9.54 7.55 -10.33
N VAL A 57 -9.63 8.45 -11.31
CA VAL A 57 -10.42 8.27 -12.52
C VAL A 57 -9.90 7.08 -13.32
N PHE A 58 -8.59 6.98 -13.52
CA PHE A 58 -7.97 5.83 -14.18
C PHE A 58 -8.29 4.51 -13.46
N ASP A 59 -8.09 4.46 -12.13
CA ASP A 59 -8.36 3.27 -11.31
C ASP A 59 -9.84 2.85 -11.41
N PHE A 60 -10.78 3.81 -11.41
CA PHE A 60 -12.21 3.53 -11.55
C PHE A 60 -12.54 2.89 -12.90
N PHE A 61 -12.10 3.48 -14.02
CA PHE A 61 -12.38 2.93 -15.35
C PHE A 61 -11.68 1.58 -15.57
N ALA A 62 -10.41 1.48 -15.19
CA ALA A 62 -9.66 0.24 -15.35
C ALA A 62 -10.22 -0.89 -14.48
N SER A 63 -10.57 -0.62 -13.22
CA SER A 63 -11.23 -1.62 -12.36
C SER A 63 -12.61 -2.01 -12.87
N THR A 64 -13.39 -1.08 -13.42
CA THR A 64 -14.70 -1.38 -14.05
C THR A 64 -14.55 -2.36 -15.21
N VAL A 65 -13.62 -2.08 -16.13
CA VAL A 65 -13.34 -2.97 -17.26
C VAL A 65 -12.87 -4.35 -16.77
N LEU A 66 -11.94 -4.39 -15.82
CA LEU A 66 -11.45 -5.65 -15.25
C LEU A 66 -12.56 -6.44 -14.52
N LEU A 67 -13.45 -5.77 -13.79
CA LEU A 67 -14.59 -6.41 -13.13
C LEU A 67 -15.54 -7.04 -14.15
N LEU A 68 -15.85 -6.34 -15.24
CA LEU A 68 -16.71 -6.87 -16.31
C LEU A 68 -16.07 -8.08 -17.01
N LEU A 69 -14.77 -7.99 -17.34
CA LEU A 69 -14.03 -9.08 -17.96
C LEU A 69 -13.90 -10.29 -17.02
N CYS A 70 -13.70 -10.05 -15.73
CA CYS A 70 -13.53 -11.10 -14.73
C CYS A 70 -14.83 -11.57 -14.09
N ALA A 71 -15.99 -10.99 -14.42
CA ALA A 71 -17.27 -11.31 -13.77
C ALA A 71 -17.62 -12.81 -13.89
N VAL A 72 -17.57 -13.35 -15.11
CA VAL A 72 -17.86 -14.77 -15.39
C VAL A 72 -16.88 -15.70 -14.67
N PRO A 73 -15.54 -15.57 -14.80
CA PRO A 73 -14.62 -16.45 -14.07
C PRO A 73 -14.73 -16.29 -12.55
N MET A 74 -14.99 -15.07 -12.04
CA MET A 74 -15.22 -14.85 -10.60
C MET A 74 -16.48 -15.59 -10.10
N ALA A 75 -17.56 -15.59 -10.88
CA ALA A 75 -18.77 -16.34 -10.54
C ALA A 75 -18.52 -17.85 -10.52
N ILE A 76 -17.79 -18.39 -11.50
CA ILE A 76 -17.41 -19.81 -11.55
C ILE A 76 -16.55 -20.18 -10.32
N ILE A 77 -15.54 -19.37 -9.99
CA ILE A 77 -14.69 -19.60 -8.81
C ILE A 77 -15.52 -19.55 -7.53
N ALA A 78 -16.44 -18.59 -7.42
CA ALA A 78 -17.32 -18.49 -6.26
C ALA A 78 -18.18 -19.75 -6.08
N LEU A 79 -18.78 -20.25 -7.16
CA LEU A 79 -19.54 -21.50 -7.15
C LEU A 79 -18.66 -22.69 -6.72
N LEU A 80 -17.47 -22.83 -7.30
CA LEU A 80 -16.55 -23.91 -6.94
C LEU A 80 -16.13 -23.88 -5.46
N ILE A 81 -15.95 -22.68 -4.87
CA ILE A 81 -15.65 -22.54 -3.44
C ILE A 81 -16.86 -22.96 -2.60
N CYS A 82 -18.07 -22.52 -2.96
CA CYS A 82 -19.31 -22.87 -2.26
C CYS A 82 -19.62 -24.37 -2.32
N PHE A 83 -19.33 -25.06 -3.43
CA PHE A 83 -19.52 -26.50 -3.54
C PHE A 83 -18.48 -27.32 -2.76
N ASN A 84 -17.23 -26.85 -2.70
CA ASN A 84 -16.13 -27.59 -2.06
C ASN A 84 -15.95 -27.27 -0.56
N SER A 85 -16.63 -26.25 -0.03
CA SER A 85 -16.47 -25.82 1.36
C SER A 85 -17.73 -25.15 1.91
N ARG A 86 -18.09 -25.42 3.17
CA ARG A 86 -19.21 -24.76 3.85
C ARG A 86 -18.96 -23.26 4.01
N GLY A 87 -19.98 -22.44 3.74
CA GLY A 87 -20.00 -20.97 3.90
C GLY A 87 -19.81 -20.20 2.58
N GLY A 88 -19.81 -18.85 2.64
CA GLY A 88 -19.73 -17.98 1.45
C GLY A 88 -18.36 -17.90 0.76
N ALA A 89 -18.32 -17.60 -0.54
CA ALA A 89 -17.07 -17.61 -1.32
C ALA A 89 -16.10 -16.47 -1.01
N ILE A 90 -16.56 -15.39 -0.38
CA ILE A 90 -15.76 -14.19 -0.09
C ILE A 90 -15.28 -14.20 1.37
N TYR A 91 -14.01 -13.87 1.54
CA TYR A 91 -13.37 -13.59 2.82
C TYR A 91 -13.06 -12.09 2.90
N SER A 92 -13.28 -11.50 4.08
CA SER A 92 -12.98 -10.10 4.35
C SER A 92 -12.04 -9.96 5.55
N GLN A 93 -11.16 -8.95 5.51
CA GLN A 93 -10.27 -8.61 6.61
C GLN A 93 -10.00 -7.09 6.67
N LYS A 94 -9.98 -6.52 7.87
CA LYS A 94 -9.60 -5.11 8.08
C LYS A 94 -8.16 -4.83 7.68
N ARG A 95 -7.97 -3.74 6.96
CA ARG A 95 -6.72 -3.24 6.43
C ARG A 95 -6.67 -1.72 6.51
N VAL A 96 -5.47 -1.16 6.48
CA VAL A 96 -5.23 0.29 6.54
C VAL A 96 -4.82 0.82 5.17
N SER A 97 -5.41 1.93 4.75
CA SER A 97 -5.15 2.65 3.50
C SER A 97 -4.75 4.11 3.78
N LEU A 98 -4.97 4.99 2.79
CA LEU A 98 -4.71 6.43 2.83
C LEU A 98 -5.16 7.07 4.16
N ASP A 99 -4.29 7.89 4.74
CA ASP A 99 -4.49 8.63 5.99
C ASP A 99 -4.82 7.75 7.20
N GLY A 100 -4.46 6.47 7.14
CA GLY A 100 -4.77 5.52 8.22
C GLY A 100 -6.20 5.02 8.23
N ARG A 101 -7.00 5.27 7.18
CA ARG A 101 -8.38 4.78 7.11
C ARG A 101 -8.41 3.25 7.04
N GLU A 102 -9.28 2.66 7.86
CA GLU A 102 -9.53 1.24 7.82
C GLU A 102 -10.59 0.88 6.78
N PHE A 103 -10.38 -0.20 6.05
CA PHE A 103 -11.32 -0.75 5.08
C PHE A 103 -11.29 -2.28 5.08
N ASP A 104 -12.32 -2.88 4.51
CA ASP A 104 -12.47 -4.33 4.39
C ASP A 104 -11.91 -4.81 3.05
N ILE A 105 -10.80 -5.55 3.08
CA ILE A 105 -10.22 -6.11 1.85
C ILE A 105 -10.95 -7.39 1.45
N TYR A 106 -11.44 -7.47 0.21
CA TYR A 106 -12.17 -8.64 -0.28
C TYR A 106 -11.24 -9.62 -1.00
N LYS A 107 -11.35 -10.91 -0.66
CA LYS A 107 -10.65 -12.00 -1.34
C LYS A 107 -11.55 -13.21 -1.50
N PHE A 108 -11.21 -14.12 -2.41
CA PHE A 108 -11.82 -15.43 -2.40
C PHE A 108 -11.37 -16.22 -1.18
N ARG A 109 -12.28 -16.96 -0.56
CA ARG A 109 -11.98 -17.85 0.54
C ARG A 109 -11.16 -19.03 0.03
N THR A 110 -9.93 -19.13 0.51
CA THR A 110 -8.98 -20.19 0.14
C THR A 110 -8.80 -21.25 1.23
N MET A 111 -9.32 -20.99 2.44
CA MET A 111 -9.21 -21.86 3.60
C MET A 111 -10.58 -22.34 4.07
N ARG A 112 -10.66 -23.54 4.64
CA ARG A 112 -11.86 -24.05 5.31
C ARG A 112 -12.14 -23.22 6.55
N ILE A 113 -13.42 -23.01 6.85
CA ILE A 113 -13.82 -22.39 8.11
C ILE A 113 -13.44 -23.35 9.24
N ASN A 114 -12.67 -22.84 10.20
CA ASN A 114 -12.41 -23.51 11.45
C ASN A 114 -12.21 -22.48 12.58
N ASP A 115 -12.30 -22.95 13.82
CA ASP A 115 -12.18 -22.11 15.02
C ASP A 115 -10.71 -21.80 15.39
N ASP A 116 -9.76 -22.26 14.57
CA ASP A 116 -8.33 -22.07 14.80
C ASP A 116 -7.89 -20.68 14.33
N LEU A 117 -7.60 -19.80 15.29
CA LEU A 117 -7.14 -18.44 15.06
C LEU A 117 -5.64 -18.33 14.77
N THR A 118 -4.92 -19.44 14.64
CA THR A 118 -3.47 -19.42 14.38
C THR A 118 -3.14 -18.77 13.03
N PRO A 119 -2.05 -17.98 12.95
CA PRO A 119 -1.55 -17.45 11.69
C PRO A 119 -1.29 -18.56 10.67
N THR A 120 -1.60 -18.30 9.41
CA THR A 120 -1.40 -19.25 8.32
C THR A 120 0.07 -19.63 8.18
N ARG A 121 0.35 -20.94 8.14
CA ARG A 121 1.70 -21.48 7.94
C ARG A 121 1.92 -21.92 6.48
N PRO A 122 3.18 -22.06 6.01
CA PRO A 122 3.46 -22.80 4.79
C PRO A 122 2.86 -24.22 4.87
N ASN A 123 2.17 -24.67 3.82
CA ASN A 123 1.44 -25.96 3.79
C ASN A 123 0.35 -26.14 4.86
N ASP A 124 -0.35 -25.06 5.22
CA ASP A 124 -1.48 -25.11 6.15
C ASP A 124 -2.59 -26.06 5.65
N SER A 125 -2.96 -27.05 6.48
CA SER A 125 -3.95 -28.09 6.18
C SER A 125 -5.36 -27.53 5.97
N ARG A 126 -5.61 -26.30 6.43
CA ARG A 126 -6.88 -25.60 6.23
C ARG A 126 -7.06 -25.12 4.79
N ILE A 127 -5.99 -25.02 4.00
CA ILE A 127 -6.06 -24.58 2.60
C ILE A 127 -6.75 -25.66 1.76
N THR A 128 -7.81 -25.27 1.04
CA THR A 128 -8.53 -26.18 0.14
C THR A 128 -7.71 -26.48 -1.12
N GLY A 129 -7.99 -27.59 -1.82
CA GLY A 129 -7.31 -27.93 -3.08
C GLY A 129 -7.40 -26.79 -4.11
N ILE A 130 -8.62 -26.25 -4.30
CA ILE A 130 -8.82 -25.07 -5.16
C ILE A 130 -8.16 -23.82 -4.57
N GLY A 131 -8.18 -23.64 -3.25
CA GLY A 131 -7.54 -22.52 -2.57
C GLY A 131 -6.02 -22.48 -2.78
N ARG A 132 -5.37 -23.63 -2.90
CA ARG A 132 -3.94 -23.72 -3.23
C ARG A 132 -3.67 -23.16 -4.63
N PHE A 133 -4.48 -23.56 -5.61
CA PHE A 133 -4.39 -23.03 -6.98
C PHE A 133 -4.64 -21.52 -7.02
N LEU A 134 -5.71 -21.04 -6.35
CA LEU A 134 -6.06 -19.62 -6.31
C LEU A 134 -4.94 -18.77 -5.68
N ARG A 135 -4.29 -19.24 -4.61
CA ARG A 135 -3.15 -18.54 -3.97
C ARG A 135 -1.90 -18.55 -4.84
N ALA A 136 -1.57 -19.69 -5.46
CA ALA A 136 -0.40 -19.81 -6.32
C ALA A 136 -0.48 -18.85 -7.51
N THR A 137 -1.68 -18.71 -8.05
CA THR A 137 -1.99 -17.81 -9.17
C THR A 137 -2.43 -16.42 -8.71
N SER A 138 -2.50 -16.09 -7.41
CA SER A 138 -3.04 -14.80 -6.91
C SER A 138 -4.46 -14.45 -7.42
N ILE A 139 -5.20 -15.41 -7.98
CA ILE A 139 -6.57 -15.24 -8.44
C ILE A 139 -7.51 -15.02 -7.24
N ASP A 140 -7.11 -15.46 -6.04
CA ASP A 140 -7.84 -15.16 -4.81
C ASP A 140 -7.97 -13.66 -4.52
N GLU A 141 -7.15 -12.81 -5.15
CA GLU A 141 -7.18 -11.36 -4.98
C GLU A 141 -8.13 -10.64 -5.94
N LEU A 142 -8.73 -11.31 -6.93
CA LEU A 142 -9.65 -10.66 -7.89
C LEU A 142 -10.80 -9.87 -7.25
N PRO A 143 -11.43 -10.30 -6.13
CA PRO A 143 -12.45 -9.50 -5.46
C PRO A 143 -11.97 -8.12 -4.98
N GLN A 144 -10.66 -7.90 -4.82
CA GLN A 144 -10.10 -6.59 -4.48
C GLN A 144 -10.34 -5.54 -5.57
N LEU A 145 -10.63 -5.94 -6.81
CA LEU A 145 -11.04 -5.00 -7.86
C LEU A 145 -12.29 -4.21 -7.44
N TRP A 146 -13.15 -4.78 -6.61
CA TRP A 146 -14.28 -4.05 -6.01
C TRP A 146 -13.80 -2.95 -5.06
N ASN A 147 -12.79 -3.21 -4.22
CA ASN A 147 -12.19 -2.19 -3.35
C ASN A 147 -11.58 -1.04 -4.17
N VAL A 148 -10.98 -1.36 -5.32
CA VAL A 148 -10.48 -0.34 -6.25
C VAL A 148 -11.63 0.44 -6.86
N PHE A 149 -12.71 -0.22 -7.29
CA PHE A 149 -13.89 0.43 -7.87
C PHE A 149 -14.56 1.41 -6.90
N ILE A 150 -14.73 1.05 -5.62
CA ILE A 150 -15.37 1.90 -4.60
C ILE A 150 -14.43 2.96 -3.99
N GLY A 151 -13.12 2.79 -4.13
CA GLY A 151 -12.12 3.81 -3.74
C GLY A 151 -11.38 3.57 -2.43
N ASP A 152 -11.53 2.39 -1.83
CA ASP A 152 -10.71 1.99 -0.68
C ASP A 152 -9.24 1.79 -1.05
N MET A 153 -9.02 1.34 -2.29
CA MET A 153 -7.73 0.97 -2.85
C MET A 153 -7.51 1.57 -4.24
N SER A 154 -6.28 1.48 -4.70
CA SER A 154 -5.81 1.78 -6.04
C SER A 154 -5.31 0.50 -6.71
N LEU A 155 -5.24 0.46 -8.04
CA LEU A 155 -4.60 -0.65 -8.74
C LEU A 155 -3.12 -0.76 -8.37
N VAL A 156 -2.43 0.38 -8.29
CA VAL A 156 -1.00 0.48 -7.96
C VAL A 156 -0.79 1.30 -6.70
N GLY A 157 -0.05 0.77 -5.74
CA GLY A 157 0.29 1.42 -4.48
C GLY A 157 0.98 0.48 -3.49
N PRO A 158 1.37 0.98 -2.30
CA PRO A 158 1.89 0.14 -1.24
C PRO A 158 0.87 -0.91 -0.81
N ARG A 159 1.32 -2.14 -0.55
CA ARG A 159 0.41 -3.22 -0.14
C ARG A 159 -0.20 -2.93 1.25
N PRO A 160 -1.52 -3.07 1.43
CA PRO A 160 -2.19 -2.76 2.70
C PRO A 160 -1.82 -3.75 3.80
N GLU A 161 -1.62 -3.24 5.01
CA GLU A 161 -1.32 -4.05 6.20
C GLU A 161 -2.46 -4.03 7.22
N ARG A 162 -2.45 -5.00 8.13
CA ARG A 162 -3.47 -5.10 9.20
C ARG A 162 -3.27 -3.97 10.21
N PRO A 163 -4.35 -3.42 10.81
CA PRO A 163 -4.24 -2.34 11.79
C PRO A 163 -3.25 -2.63 12.93
N HIS A 164 -3.28 -3.84 13.51
CA HIS A 164 -2.35 -4.20 14.58
C HIS A 164 -0.88 -4.17 14.12
N LEU A 165 -0.59 -4.62 12.90
CA LEU A 165 0.77 -4.63 12.36
C LEU A 165 1.23 -3.21 12.05
N VAL A 166 0.34 -2.35 11.57
CA VAL A 166 0.68 -0.93 11.35
C VAL A 166 1.10 -0.26 12.65
N ASN A 167 0.38 -0.52 13.75
CA ASN A 167 0.72 0.02 15.07
C ASN A 167 2.06 -0.52 15.57
N GLU A 168 2.34 -1.82 15.41
CA GLU A 168 3.62 -2.41 15.79
C GLU A 168 4.80 -1.89 14.95
N LEU A 169 4.59 -1.70 13.64
CA LEU A 169 5.66 -1.34 12.71
C LEU A 169 5.93 0.16 12.64
N ARG A 170 4.97 1.00 13.05
CA ARG A 170 5.12 2.46 13.13
C ARG A 170 6.36 2.86 13.92
N ASP A 171 6.59 2.22 15.06
CA ASP A 171 7.68 2.57 15.97
C ASP A 171 8.97 1.83 15.65
N ARG A 172 8.89 0.68 14.96
CA ARG A 172 10.05 -0.17 14.64
C ARG A 172 10.75 0.23 13.35
N VAL A 173 10.02 0.72 12.35
CA VAL A 173 10.60 1.02 11.04
C VAL A 173 10.50 2.51 10.75
N PRO A 174 11.65 3.21 10.63
CA PRO A 174 11.65 4.62 10.27
C PRO A 174 10.86 4.88 8.99
N ARG A 175 10.05 5.94 9.01
CA ARG A 175 9.21 6.37 7.87
C ARG A 175 8.15 5.36 7.43
N TYR A 176 7.85 4.32 8.22
CA TYR A 176 6.82 3.34 7.86
C TYR A 176 5.46 3.98 7.56
N MET A 177 5.07 4.97 8.37
CA MET A 177 3.80 5.68 8.23
C MET A 177 3.69 6.47 6.92
N SER A 178 4.80 6.85 6.30
CA SER A 178 4.76 7.55 5.00
C SER A 178 4.15 6.69 3.88
N ARG A 179 4.06 5.36 4.07
CA ARG A 179 3.35 4.45 3.16
C ARG A 179 1.84 4.73 3.08
N LEU A 180 1.28 5.35 4.12
CA LEU A 180 -0.15 5.66 4.21
C LEU A 180 -0.50 7.05 3.65
N ARG A 181 0.46 7.74 2.99
CA ARG A 181 0.21 9.02 2.29
C ARG A 181 -0.43 8.84 0.91
N VAL A 182 -0.54 7.62 0.41
CA VAL A 182 -1.22 7.29 -0.84
C VAL A 182 -2.18 6.11 -0.61
N PRO A 183 -3.21 5.94 -1.46
CA PRO A 183 -4.08 4.77 -1.39
C PRO A 183 -3.29 3.46 -1.47
N ALA A 184 -3.71 2.47 -0.70
CA ALA A 184 -3.13 1.14 -0.77
C ALA A 184 -3.34 0.52 -2.15
N GLY A 185 -2.38 -0.28 -2.60
CA GLY A 185 -2.36 -0.91 -3.92
C GLY A 185 -2.72 -2.40 -3.90
N MET A 186 -3.40 -2.85 -4.96
CA MET A 186 -3.52 -4.28 -5.28
C MET A 186 -2.15 -4.85 -5.70
N THR A 187 -1.44 -4.12 -6.57
CA THR A 187 -0.03 -4.34 -6.90
C THR A 187 0.81 -3.11 -6.52
N GLY A 188 2.13 -3.23 -6.57
CA GLY A 188 3.04 -2.18 -6.16
C GLY A 188 4.49 -2.46 -6.54
N LEU A 189 5.32 -1.42 -6.45
CA LEU A 189 6.72 -1.48 -6.85
C LEU A 189 7.49 -2.55 -6.05
N ALA A 190 7.25 -2.67 -4.75
CA ALA A 190 7.86 -3.72 -3.94
C ALA A 190 7.43 -5.12 -4.38
N GLN A 191 6.15 -5.34 -4.69
CA GLN A 191 5.61 -6.64 -5.12
C GLN A 191 6.23 -7.13 -6.43
N ILE A 192 6.36 -6.25 -7.44
CA ILE A 192 6.96 -6.62 -8.73
C ILE A 192 8.47 -6.90 -8.64
N ASN A 193 9.14 -6.35 -7.63
CA ASN A 193 10.56 -6.61 -7.32
C ASN A 193 10.76 -7.80 -6.35
N GLY A 194 9.72 -8.61 -6.13
CA GLY A 194 9.82 -9.83 -5.31
C GLY A 194 9.86 -9.59 -3.79
N LEU A 195 9.66 -8.35 -3.33
CA LEU A 195 9.64 -8.00 -1.91
C LEU A 195 8.26 -8.30 -1.30
N ARG A 196 8.00 -9.59 -1.08
CA ARG A 196 6.74 -10.12 -0.52
C ARG A 196 6.80 -10.26 1.01
N GLN A 197 5.74 -10.79 1.61
CA GLN A 197 5.78 -11.14 3.04
C GLN A 197 6.83 -12.24 3.28
N GLY A 198 7.73 -12.04 4.25
CA GLY A 198 8.87 -12.92 4.52
C GLY A 198 10.23 -12.40 4.04
N THR A 199 10.27 -11.34 3.23
CA THR A 199 11.53 -10.64 2.88
C THR A 199 11.86 -9.51 3.88
N SER A 200 13.05 -8.92 3.78
CA SER A 200 13.42 -7.74 4.59
C SER A 200 12.36 -6.65 4.51
N LEU A 201 11.76 -6.34 5.68
CA LEU A 201 10.73 -5.33 5.81
C LEU A 201 11.24 -3.95 5.41
N GLU A 202 12.46 -3.61 5.78
CA GLU A 202 13.11 -2.33 5.47
C GLU A 202 13.24 -2.12 3.96
N ARG A 203 13.65 -3.16 3.21
CA ARG A 203 13.72 -3.09 1.74
C ARG A 203 12.33 -2.92 1.12
N ARG A 204 11.32 -3.60 1.67
CA ARG A 204 9.94 -3.42 1.18
C ARG A 204 9.46 -2.00 1.39
N VAL A 205 9.69 -1.45 2.59
CA VAL A 205 9.34 -0.07 2.92
C VAL A 205 10.10 0.91 2.02
N SER A 206 11.39 0.71 1.76
CA SER A 206 12.15 1.63 0.90
C SER A 206 11.63 1.66 -0.55
N TYR A 207 11.19 0.53 -1.10
CA TYR A 207 10.57 0.48 -2.42
C TYR A 207 9.19 1.15 -2.45
N ASP A 208 8.38 0.95 -1.40
CA ASP A 208 7.09 1.64 -1.26
C ASP A 208 7.29 3.16 -1.16
N LEU A 209 8.29 3.62 -0.39
CA LEU A 209 8.63 5.05 -0.28
C LEU A 209 9.15 5.61 -1.61
N TYR A 210 10.02 4.88 -2.32
CA TYR A 210 10.49 5.30 -3.63
C TYR A 210 9.32 5.49 -4.61
N TYR A 211 8.35 4.56 -4.62
CA TYR A 211 7.14 4.70 -5.43
C TYR A 211 6.36 5.97 -5.09
N ILE A 212 6.16 6.25 -3.80
CA ILE A 212 5.42 7.43 -3.34
C ILE A 212 6.14 8.72 -3.72
N GLU A 213 7.47 8.77 -3.53
CA GLU A 213 8.29 9.94 -3.78
C GLU A 213 8.49 10.23 -5.28
N ASN A 214 8.42 9.20 -6.12
CA ASN A 214 8.66 9.29 -7.56
C ASN A 214 7.40 8.92 -8.36
N TRP A 215 6.22 9.09 -7.75
CA TRP A 215 4.98 8.71 -8.41
C TRP A 215 4.84 9.49 -9.72
N SER A 216 4.53 8.74 -10.78
CA SER A 216 4.10 9.27 -12.06
C SER A 216 3.11 8.30 -12.68
N PHE A 217 2.23 8.81 -13.54
CA PHE A 217 1.29 7.97 -14.28
C PHE A 217 1.99 6.84 -15.05
N TRP A 218 3.14 7.13 -15.66
CA TRP A 218 3.94 6.14 -16.38
C TRP A 218 4.54 5.06 -15.48
N LEU A 219 4.88 5.40 -14.23
CA LEU A 219 5.33 4.42 -13.25
C LEU A 219 4.19 3.44 -12.91
N ASP A 220 2.95 3.92 -12.77
CA ASP A 220 1.79 3.05 -12.58
C ASP A 220 1.60 2.09 -13.76
N ILE A 221 1.63 2.60 -15.00
CA ILE A 221 1.53 1.76 -16.21
C ILE A 221 2.65 0.72 -16.27
N LYS A 222 3.90 1.12 -15.98
CA LYS A 222 5.04 0.20 -15.91
C LYS A 222 4.82 -0.90 -14.89
N ILE A 223 4.35 -0.56 -13.68
CA ILE A 223 4.09 -1.53 -12.62
C ILE A 223 2.97 -2.50 -13.03
N LEU A 224 1.89 -2.02 -13.65
CA LEU A 224 0.80 -2.87 -14.14
C LEU A 224 1.29 -3.86 -15.21
N LEU A 225 2.06 -3.40 -16.20
CA LEU A 225 2.62 -4.26 -17.24
C LEU A 225 3.56 -5.33 -16.64
N LEU A 226 4.45 -4.92 -15.73
CA LEU A 226 5.36 -5.85 -15.05
C LEU A 226 4.61 -6.82 -14.12
N THR A 227 3.47 -6.42 -13.57
CA THR A 227 2.61 -7.31 -12.76
C THR A 227 2.09 -8.47 -13.60
N VAL A 228 1.62 -8.22 -14.83
CA VAL A 228 1.17 -9.27 -15.75
C VAL A 228 2.31 -10.22 -16.12
N VAL A 229 3.53 -9.72 -16.31
CA VAL A 229 4.71 -10.58 -16.61
C VAL A 229 5.15 -11.38 -15.39
N SER A 230 5.17 -10.75 -14.20
CA SER A 230 5.53 -11.41 -12.93
C SER A 230 4.53 -12.48 -12.54
N PHE A 231 3.25 -12.28 -12.87
CA PHE A 231 2.20 -13.30 -12.74
C PHE A 231 2.53 -14.54 -13.56
N ARG A 232 2.94 -14.39 -14.83
CA ARG A 232 3.32 -15.52 -15.69
C ARG A 232 4.53 -16.27 -15.12
N ARG A 233 5.54 -15.59 -14.60
CA ARG A 233 6.74 -16.23 -14.03
C ARG A 233 6.52 -17.04 -12.75
N ASN A 234 5.46 -16.76 -11.99
CA ASN A 234 5.13 -17.54 -10.78
C ASN A 234 4.11 -18.66 -11.04
N ALA A 235 3.47 -18.67 -12.21
CA ALA A 235 2.49 -19.67 -12.61
C ALA A 235 3.11 -20.86 -13.39
N TYR A 236 4.39 -20.77 -13.73
CA TYR A 236 5.20 -21.84 -14.34
C TYR A 236 6.28 -22.31 -13.38
#